data_AF-M0CBQ8-F1
#
_entry.id   AF-M0CBQ8-F1
#
_cell.length_a   1.000
_cell.length_b   1.000
_cell.length_c   1.000
_cell.angle_alpha   90.00
_cell.angle_beta   90.00
_cell.angle_gamma   90.00
#
_symmetry.space_group_name_H-M   'P 1'
#
loop_
_entity.id
_entity.type
_entity.pdbx_description
1 polymer ?
#
loop_
_entity_poly.entity_id
_entity_poly.type
_entity_poly.pdbx_seq_one_letter_code
_entity_poly.pdbx_strand_id
1 'polypeptide(L)' 'MKIGDLPYVGDPLEEGAEDRVFDSLLLLGPVIVALIAVLGRSALTTGIAIAYLSSFVGYVLYRGVLEGA' A
#
# COMPACT_ATOMS: atom_id res chain seq x y z
N MET A 1 -35.11 15.55 -5.75
CA MET A 1 -34.26 14.88 -4.76
C MET A 1 -33.05 15.76 -4.52
N LYS A 2 -32.79 16.17 -3.27
CA LYS A 2 -31.69 17.08 -2.93
C LYS A 2 -30.39 16.27 -2.91
N ILE A 3 -29.34 16.82 -3.51
CA ILE A 3 -27.98 16.23 -3.59
C ILE A 3 -27.30 16.14 -2.19
N GLY A 4 -27.94 16.64 -1.12
CA GLY A 4 -27.41 16.68 0.24
C GLY A 4 -27.81 15.54 1.17
N ASP A 5 -28.39 14.45 0.65
CA ASP A 5 -28.79 13.25 1.45
C ASP A 5 -27.85 12.05 1.22
N LEU A 6 -26.77 12.21 0.45
CA LEU A 6 -25.71 11.21 0.50
C LEU A 6 -24.96 11.42 1.82
N PRO A 7 -24.82 10.38 2.66
CA PRO A 7 -23.85 10.44 3.75
C PRO A 7 -22.51 10.75 3.10
N TYR A 8 -22.00 11.95 3.35
CA TYR A 8 -20.65 12.33 3.00
C TYR A 8 -19.74 11.46 3.84
N VAL A 9 -19.46 10.26 3.33
CA VAL A 9 -18.29 9.50 3.73
C VAL A 9 -17.16 10.43 3.35
N GLY A 10 -16.58 11.09 4.37
CA GLY A 10 -15.47 12.01 4.21
C GLY A 10 -14.47 11.39 3.25
N ASP A 11 -13.94 12.22 2.36
CA ASP A 11 -13.07 11.80 1.28
C ASP A 11 -12.01 10.84 1.85
N PRO A 12 -12.04 9.53 1.53
CA PRO A 12 -10.96 8.63 1.95
C PRO A 12 -9.63 9.06 1.29
N LEU A 13 -9.74 10.01 0.35
CA LEU A 13 -8.73 10.86 -0.27
C LEU A 13 -7.78 11.54 0.74
N GLU A 14 -8.34 12.12 1.80
CA GLU A 14 -7.65 13.16 2.59
C GLU A 14 -6.77 12.59 3.71
N GLU A 15 -6.97 11.35 4.18
CA GLU A 15 -6.10 10.72 5.19
C GLU A 15 -4.88 10.00 4.59
N GLY A 16 -4.87 9.71 3.29
CA GLY A 16 -3.81 8.92 2.64
C GLY A 16 -2.76 9.72 1.86
N ALA A 17 -3.10 10.92 1.37
CA ALA A 17 -2.34 11.59 0.30
C ALA A 17 -0.98 12.19 0.72
N GLU A 18 -0.66 12.25 2.02
CA GLU A 18 0.62 12.78 2.52
C GLU A 18 1.58 11.70 3.05
N ASP A 19 1.18 10.43 3.00
CA ASP A 19 2.04 9.32 3.44
C ASP A 19 2.97 8.86 2.32
N ARG A 20 4.06 9.59 2.21
CA ARG A 20 5.15 9.32 1.27
C ARG A 20 5.75 7.92 1.44
N VAL A 21 5.66 7.29 2.61
CA VAL A 21 6.16 5.93 2.85
C VAL A 21 5.22 4.92 2.19
N PHE A 22 3.92 5.04 2.45
CA PHE A 22 2.91 4.19 1.81
C PHE A 22 2.96 4.30 0.27
N ASP A 23 3.04 5.53 -0.26
CA ASP A 23 3.13 5.77 -1.70
C ASP A 23 4.39 5.12 -2.31
N SER A 24 5.54 5.27 -1.64
CA SER A 24 6.79 4.67 -2.10
C SER A 24 6.72 3.14 -2.09
N LEU A 25 6.10 2.56 -1.04
CA LEU A 25 5.84 1.14 -0.94
C LEU A 25 4.93 0.67 -2.08
N LEU A 26 3.82 1.36 -2.33
CA LEU A 26 2.90 1.03 -3.41
C LEU A 26 3.59 1.04 -4.78
N LEU A 27 4.43 2.05 -5.04
CA LEU A 27 5.20 2.19 -6.28
C LEU A 27 6.28 1.09 -6.44
N LEU A 28 6.80 0.56 -5.33
CA LEU A 28 7.79 -0.50 -5.31
C LEU A 28 7.21 -1.85 -5.77
N GLY A 29 5.90 -2.08 -5.56
CA GLY A 29 5.22 -3.31 -5.99
C GLY A 29 5.39 -3.61 -7.48
N PRO A 30 5.00 -2.70 -8.40
CA PRO A 30 5.22 -2.85 -9.83
C PRO A 30 6.70 -3.04 -10.21
N VAL A 31 7.62 -2.37 -9.53
CA VAL A 31 9.07 -2.49 -9.76
C VAL A 31 9.56 -3.89 -9.42
N ILE A 32 9.13 -4.45 -8.28
CA ILE A 32 9.46 -5.82 -7.88
C ILE A 32 8.87 -6.82 -8.88
N VAL A 33 7.63 -6.62 -9.33
CA VAL A 33 7.02 -7.50 -10.34
C VAL A 33 7.82 -7.47 -11.64
N ALA A 34 8.23 -6.30 -12.12
CA ALA A 34 9.09 -6.17 -13.30
C ALA A 34 10.45 -6.86 -13.10
N LEU A 35 11.05 -6.72 -11.93
CA LEU A 35 12.32 -7.35 -11.57
C LEU A 35 12.20 -8.89 -11.55
N ILE A 36 11.12 -9.43 -11.00
CA ILE A 36 10.81 -10.88 -11.03
C ILE A 36 10.57 -11.34 -12.47
N ALA A 37 9.89 -10.55 -13.29
CA ALA A 37 9.63 -10.89 -14.68
C ALA A 37 10.92 -10.97 -15.51
N VAL A 38 11.90 -10.09 -15.26
CA VAL A 38 13.18 -10.06 -15.98
C VAL A 38 14.15 -11.12 -15.46
N LEU A 39 14.31 -11.25 -14.14
CA LEU A 39 15.27 -12.18 -13.52
C LEU A 39 14.73 -13.62 -13.42
N GLY A 40 13.43 -13.80 -13.63
CA GLY A 40 12.74 -15.07 -13.42
C GLY A 40 12.47 -15.38 -11.95
N ARG A 41 11.64 -16.40 -11.72
CA ARG A 41 11.29 -16.84 -10.36
C ARG A 41 12.42 -17.68 -9.76
N SER A 42 13.11 -17.13 -8.77
CA SER A 42 14.15 -17.80 -7.98
C SER A 42 13.87 -17.69 -6.47
N ALA A 43 14.63 -18.42 -5.65
CA ALA A 43 14.55 -18.30 -4.19
C ALA A 43 14.85 -16.87 -3.71
N LEU A 44 15.80 -16.19 -4.37
CA LEU A 44 16.16 -14.80 -4.08
C LEU A 44 14.99 -13.85 -4.34
N THR A 45 14.40 -13.91 -5.54
CA THR A 45 13.30 -13.02 -5.91
C THR A 45 12.03 -13.29 -5.09
N THR A 46 11.82 -14.55 -4.69
CA THR A 46 10.74 -14.93 -3.77
C THR A 46 10.98 -14.34 -2.38
N GLY A 47 12.21 -14.37 -1.87
CA GLY A 47 12.58 -13.74 -0.61
C GLY A 47 12.35 -12.22 -0.63
N ILE A 48 12.74 -11.55 -1.71
CA ILE A 48 12.51 -10.11 -1.90
C ILE A 48 11.01 -9.79 -1.88
N ALA A 49 10.20 -10.59 -2.59
CA ALA A 49 8.75 -10.40 -2.62
C ALA A 49 8.11 -10.59 -1.24
N ILE A 50 8.52 -11.60 -0.48
CA ILE A 50 8.03 -11.84 0.89
C ILE A 50 8.40 -10.68 1.81
N ALA A 51 9.64 -10.21 1.75
CA ALA A 51 10.10 -9.09 2.56
C ALA A 51 9.28 -7.83 2.27
N TYR A 52 9.13 -7.48 0.99
CA TYR A 52 8.29 -6.36 0.56
C TYR A 52 6.85 -6.49 1.06
N LEU A 53 6.22 -7.65 0.84
CA LEU A 53 4.83 -7.86 1.23
C LEU A 53 4.65 -7.78 2.75
N SER A 54 5.59 -8.34 3.51
CA SER A 54 5.56 -8.29 4.98
C SER A 54 5.71 -6.86 5.49
N SER A 55 6.63 -6.08 4.90
CA SER A 55 6.78 -4.66 5.22
C SER A 55 5.52 -3.87 4.86
N PHE A 56 4.90 -4.14 3.71
CA PHE A 56 3.66 -3.48 3.29
C PHE A 56 2.52 -3.76 4.27
N VAL A 57 2.25 -5.04 4.56
CA VAL A 57 1.18 -5.44 5.49
C VAL A 57 1.47 -4.92 6.90
N GLY A 58 2.70 -5.06 7.37
CA GLY A 58 3.10 -4.56 8.69
C GLY A 58 2.95 -3.04 8.82
N TYR A 59 3.31 -2.30 7.78
CA TYR A 59 3.16 -0.85 7.74
C TYR A 59 1.69 -0.41 7.74
N VAL A 60 0.86 -1.05 6.91
CA VAL A 60 -0.59 -0.79 6.86
C VAL A 60 -1.24 -1.11 8.21
N LEU A 61 -0.89 -2.23 8.84
CA LEU A 61 -1.42 -2.58 10.16
C LEU A 61 -0.93 -1.61 11.25
N TYR A 62 0.34 -1.24 11.24
CA TYR A 62 0.89 -0.27 12.19
C TYR A 62 0.18 1.07 12.07
N ARG A 63 0.04 1.59 10.84
CA ARG A 63 -0.63 2.85 10.58
C ARG A 63 -2.11 2.79 10.96
N GLY A 64 -2.81 1.72 10.57
CA GLY A 64 -4.22 1.52 10.92
C GLY A 64 -4.46 1.40 12.43
N VAL A 65 -3.50 0.89 13.21
CA VAL A 65 -3.57 0.84 14.68
C VAL A 65 -3.20 2.19 15.32
N LEU A 66 -2.24 2.92 14.73
CA LEU A 66 -1.73 4.18 15.28
C LEU A 66 -2.66 5.37 15.00
N GLU A 67 -3.27 5.43 13.80
CA GLU A 67 -4.20 6.49 13.39
C GLU A 67 -5.66 6.14 13.75
N GLY A 68 -5.97 4.86 13.98
CA GLY A 68 -7.29 4.40 14.41
C GLY A 68 -7.57 4.48 15.92
N ALA A 69 -6.66 5.07 16.72
CA ALA A 69 -6.75 5.19 18.18
C ALA A 69 -6.90 6.66 18.63
#